data_AF-A0A838GV89-F1
#
_entry.id   AF-A0A838GV89-F1
#
_cell.length_a   1.000
_cell.length_b   1.000
_cell.length_c   1.000
_cell.angle_alpha   90.00
_cell.angle_beta   90.00
_cell.angle_gamma   90.00
#
_symmetry.space_group_name_H-M   'P 1'
#
loop_
_entity.id
_entity.type
_entity.pdbx_description
1 polymer ?
#
loop_
_entity_poly.entity_id
_entity_poly.type
_entity_poly.pdbx_seq_one_letter_code
_entity_poly.pdbx_strand_id
1 'polypeptide(L)'
;MTGDALRAPRYPDRDRNAEGRAENARPRDRFGRPLPRGNADELGDRRNPDEVAAGITEAFAEAVALFDAERFFEAHEFLEYIWKSDEVAERDRDFWKGVTQVAVGCCHAQRGNDDGAVRLLERATRYMAPYPPRYHGVAASDLAAVALAVAEQVRTTGASPDLDFPPFPRVT
;
A
#
# COMPACT_ATOMS: atom_id res chain seq x y z
N MET A 1 25.89 -41.70 -16.69
CA MET A 1 25.31 -41.44 -15.36
C MET A 1 26.10 -40.29 -14.77
N THR A 2 25.58 -39.08 -14.86
CA THR A 2 26.22 -37.89 -14.26
C THR A 2 25.11 -37.13 -13.54
N GLY A 3 25.22 -37.08 -12.22
CA GLY A 3 24.18 -36.59 -11.33
C GLY A 3 23.97 -35.08 -11.45
N ASP A 4 22.71 -34.70 -11.64
CA ASP A 4 22.26 -33.32 -11.53
C ASP A 4 22.15 -32.98 -10.03
N ALA A 5 23.12 -32.21 -9.54
CA ALA A 5 23.12 -31.72 -8.18
C ALA A 5 22.08 -30.60 -8.06
N LEU A 6 20.91 -30.95 -7.53
CA LEU A 6 19.82 -30.03 -7.17
C LEU A 6 20.37 -28.84 -6.37
N ARG A 7 20.41 -27.68 -7.03
CA ARG A 7 20.75 -26.39 -6.43
C ARG A 7 19.67 -26.02 -5.41
N ALA A 8 20.00 -26.03 -4.13
CA ALA A 8 19.10 -25.63 -3.05
C ALA A 8 18.55 -24.20 -3.28
N PRO A 9 17.27 -23.95 -2.98
CA PRO A 9 16.66 -22.63 -3.16
C PRO A 9 17.30 -21.59 -2.24
N ARG A 10 17.54 -20.40 -2.80
CA ARG A 10 18.25 -19.25 -2.19
C ARG A 10 17.35 -18.31 -1.38
N TYR A 11 16.19 -18.78 -0.91
CA TYR A 11 15.26 -17.96 -0.13
C TYR A 11 15.16 -18.50 1.30
N PRO A 12 15.23 -17.65 2.34
CA PRO A 12 14.95 -18.08 3.70
C PRO A 12 13.53 -18.67 3.76
N ASP A 13 13.43 -19.76 4.52
CA ASP A 13 12.24 -20.58 4.69
C ASP A 13 11.04 -19.69 5.05
N ARG A 14 10.02 -19.69 4.18
CA ARG A 14 8.75 -19.02 4.48
C ARG A 14 8.03 -19.91 5.48
N ASP A 15 7.63 -19.37 6.63
CA ASP A 15 6.75 -20.08 7.57
C ASP A 15 5.57 -20.64 6.77
N ARG A 16 5.17 -21.88 7.02
CA ARG A 16 4.03 -22.50 6.33
C ARG A 16 3.06 -23.06 7.34
N ASN A 17 1.77 -22.86 7.10
CA ASN A 17 0.72 -23.44 7.93
C ASN A 17 0.64 -24.97 7.71
N ALA A 18 -0.22 -25.65 8.46
CA ALA A 18 -0.44 -27.09 8.36
C ALA A 18 -0.84 -27.58 6.94
N GLU A 19 -1.27 -26.67 6.07
CA GLU A 19 -1.68 -26.93 4.69
C GLU A 19 -0.59 -26.55 3.66
N GLY A 20 0.59 -26.15 4.12
CA GLY A 20 1.74 -25.81 3.27
C GLY A 20 1.67 -24.42 2.62
N ARG A 21 0.69 -23.59 3.00
CA ARG A 21 0.58 -22.19 2.54
C ARG A 21 1.52 -21.31 3.35
N ALA A 22 2.09 -20.27 2.74
CA ALA A 22 2.96 -19.35 3.46
C ALA A 22 2.20 -18.66 4.61
N GLU A 23 2.56 -18.96 5.86
CA GLU A 23 2.03 -18.38 7.09
C GLU A 23 2.89 -17.18 7.48
N ASN A 24 2.80 -16.12 6.67
CA ASN A 24 3.61 -14.92 6.85
C ASN A 24 3.10 -13.95 7.94
N ALA A 25 2.15 -14.35 8.77
CA ALA A 25 1.50 -13.44 9.70
C ALA A 25 2.31 -13.29 11.00
N ARG A 26 3.44 -12.59 10.93
CA ARG A 26 3.92 -11.91 12.15
C ARG A 26 2.82 -10.94 12.58
N PRO A 27 2.46 -10.89 13.88
CA PRO A 27 1.51 -9.92 14.39
C PRO A 27 1.96 -8.50 14.01
N ARG A 28 1.03 -7.57 13.86
CA ARG A 28 1.32 -6.19 13.48
C ARG A 28 0.73 -5.21 14.48
N ASP A 29 1.33 -4.03 14.55
CA ASP A 29 0.66 -2.89 15.19
C ASP A 29 -0.46 -2.34 14.30
N ARG A 30 -1.26 -1.42 14.83
CA ARG A 30 -2.36 -0.76 14.10
C ARG A 30 -1.95 -0.06 12.80
N PHE A 31 -0.65 0.18 12.58
CA PHE A 31 -0.12 0.79 11.35
C PHE A 31 0.49 -0.25 10.42
N GLY A 32 0.43 -1.55 10.74
CA GLY A 32 0.95 -2.65 9.94
C GLY A 32 2.44 -2.95 10.12
N ARG A 33 3.12 -2.34 11.10
CA ARG A 33 4.53 -2.66 11.40
C ARG A 33 4.59 -4.06 12.00
N PRO A 34 5.48 -4.96 11.52
CA PRO A 34 5.66 -6.27 12.13
C PRO A 34 6.11 -6.14 13.59
N LEU A 35 5.44 -6.86 14.48
CA LEU A 35 5.76 -7.02 15.89
C LEU A 35 6.55 -8.32 16.14
N PRO A 36 7.25 -8.43 17.29
CA PRO A 36 7.84 -9.68 17.73
C PRO A 36 6.76 -10.76 17.90
N ARG A 37 7.12 -12.02 17.64
CA ARG A 37 6.22 -13.16 17.85
C ARG A 37 5.74 -13.23 19.30
N GLY A 38 4.49 -13.63 19.50
CA GLY A 38 3.84 -13.70 20.82
C GLY A 38 3.13 -12.41 21.26
N ASN A 39 3.30 -11.30 20.53
CA ASN A 39 2.43 -10.13 20.70
C ASN A 39 1.06 -10.37 20.05
N ALA A 40 0.04 -9.68 20.55
CA ALA A 40 -1.26 -9.64 19.91
C ALA A 40 -1.16 -8.90 18.57
N ASP A 41 -1.91 -9.37 17.57
CA ASP A 41 -2.06 -8.65 16.32
C ASP A 41 -3.13 -7.58 16.48
N GLU A 42 -2.77 -6.31 16.28
CA GLU A 42 -3.69 -5.17 16.36
C GLU A 42 -4.51 -5.00 15.06
N LEU A 43 -4.16 -5.72 14.00
CA LEU A 43 -4.87 -5.75 12.72
C LEU A 43 -5.74 -7.00 12.57
N GLY A 44 -6.41 -7.43 13.65
CA GLY A 44 -7.21 -8.66 13.66
C GLY A 44 -8.43 -8.65 12.71
N ASP A 45 -8.91 -7.49 12.29
CA ASP A 45 -10.00 -7.33 11.32
C ASP A 45 -9.51 -7.09 9.88
N ARG A 46 -8.19 -7.10 9.65
CA ARG A 46 -7.60 -6.85 8.34
C ARG A 46 -8.04 -7.92 7.35
N ARG A 47 -8.47 -7.48 6.18
CA ARG A 47 -8.88 -8.32 5.06
C ARG A 47 -7.79 -8.39 4.00
N ASN A 48 -7.57 -9.58 3.44
CA ASN A 48 -6.66 -9.79 2.33
C ASN A 48 -7.40 -9.51 1.00
N PRO A 49 -6.92 -8.59 0.14
CA PRO A 49 -7.57 -8.32 -1.15
C PRO A 49 -7.74 -9.57 -2.02
N ASP A 50 -6.77 -10.51 -2.01
CA ASP A 50 -6.85 -11.75 -2.79
C ASP A 50 -7.99 -12.68 -2.34
N GLU A 51 -8.49 -12.50 -1.11
CA GLU A 51 -9.55 -13.34 -0.52
C GLU A 51 -10.92 -12.70 -0.63
N VAL A 52 -11.00 -11.37 -0.62
CA VAL A 52 -12.28 -10.65 -0.46
C VAL A 52 -12.69 -9.83 -1.67
N ALA A 53 -11.78 -9.43 -2.56
CA ALA A 53 -12.13 -8.61 -3.71
C ALA A 53 -12.49 -9.48 -4.93
N ALA A 54 -13.67 -9.27 -5.50
CA ALA A 54 -14.09 -9.94 -6.73
C ALA A 54 -13.48 -9.32 -8.02
N GLY A 55 -12.77 -8.20 -7.90
CA GLY A 55 -12.11 -7.50 -9.00
C GLY A 55 -11.67 -6.08 -8.61
N ILE A 56 -11.12 -5.33 -9.57
CA ILE A 56 -10.49 -4.03 -9.28
C ILE A 56 -11.46 -2.96 -8.76
N THR A 57 -12.74 -3.01 -9.13
CA THR A 57 -13.76 -2.05 -8.67
C THR A 57 -14.03 -2.16 -7.18
N GLU A 58 -14.20 -3.38 -6.68
CA GLU A 58 -14.43 -3.64 -5.25
C GLU A 58 -13.17 -3.35 -4.45
N ALA A 59 -12.01 -3.78 -4.96
CA ALA A 59 -10.73 -3.47 -4.35
C ALA A 59 -10.50 -1.96 -4.23
N PHE A 60 -10.91 -1.19 -5.24
CA PHE A 60 -10.79 0.26 -5.21
C PHE A 60 -11.70 0.85 -4.14
N ALA A 61 -12.99 0.49 -4.11
CA ALA A 61 -13.92 0.98 -3.10
C ALA A 61 -13.42 0.72 -1.67
N GLU A 62 -12.89 -0.47 -1.42
CA GLU A 62 -12.30 -0.85 -0.13
C GLU A 62 -11.03 -0.05 0.19
N ALA A 63 -10.11 0.08 -0.77
CA ALA A 63 -8.92 0.91 -0.61
C ALA A 63 -9.28 2.35 -0.21
N VAL A 64 -10.33 2.91 -0.82
CA VAL A 64 -10.71 4.28 -0.52
C VAL A 64 -11.34 4.42 0.88
N ALA A 65 -12.19 3.48 1.28
CA ALA A 65 -12.74 3.46 2.64
C ALA A 65 -11.64 3.32 3.71
N LEU A 66 -10.64 2.47 3.46
CA LEU A 66 -9.49 2.28 4.34
C LEU A 66 -8.61 3.53 4.39
N PHE A 67 -8.38 4.19 3.26
CA PHE A 67 -7.61 5.44 3.21
C PHE A 67 -8.30 6.55 4.02
N ASP A 68 -9.62 6.71 3.87
CA ASP A 68 -10.40 7.71 4.62
C ASP A 68 -10.44 7.42 6.14
N ALA A 69 -10.25 6.16 6.53
CA ALA A 69 -10.11 5.74 7.93
C ALA A 69 -8.66 5.76 8.42
N GLU A 70 -7.73 6.34 7.64
CA GLU A 70 -6.29 6.38 7.90
C GLU A 70 -5.62 5.00 8.09
N ARG A 71 -6.27 3.93 7.61
CA ARG A 71 -5.73 2.56 7.56
C ARG A 71 -4.86 2.40 6.32
N PHE A 72 -3.82 3.22 6.20
CA PHE A 72 -3.02 3.33 4.99
C PHE A 72 -2.24 2.06 4.66
N PHE A 73 -1.93 1.23 5.66
CA PHE A 73 -1.36 -0.08 5.42
C PHE A 73 -2.36 -0.99 4.71
N GLU A 74 -3.59 -1.11 5.17
CA GLU A 74 -4.55 -1.96 4.45
C GLU A 74 -4.92 -1.35 3.09
N ALA A 75 -5.06 -0.02 3.00
CA ALA A 75 -5.33 0.67 1.74
C ALA A 75 -4.24 0.40 0.69
N HIS A 76 -2.95 0.40 1.07
CA HIS A 76 -1.88 0.12 0.10
C HIS A 76 -1.95 -1.30 -0.45
N GLU A 77 -2.44 -2.28 0.32
CA GLU A 77 -2.53 -3.66 -0.15
C GLU A 77 -3.62 -3.81 -1.22
N PHE A 78 -4.78 -3.21 -1.01
CA PHE A 78 -5.83 -3.17 -2.02
C PHE A 78 -5.41 -2.39 -3.27
N LEU A 79 -4.70 -1.27 -3.11
CA LEU A 79 -4.17 -0.53 -4.26
C LEU A 79 -3.06 -1.30 -4.99
N GLU A 80 -2.22 -2.03 -4.28
CA GLU A 80 -1.18 -2.88 -4.88
C GLU A 80 -1.82 -4.06 -5.64
N TYR A 81 -2.89 -4.65 -5.11
CA TYR A 81 -3.70 -5.65 -5.79
C TYR A 81 -4.21 -5.12 -7.14
N ILE A 82 -4.78 -3.90 -7.16
CA ILE A 82 -5.22 -3.27 -8.41
C ILE A 82 -4.03 -3.06 -9.36
N TRP A 83 -2.93 -2.47 -8.89
CA TRP A 83 -1.75 -2.21 -9.72
C TRP A 83 -1.19 -3.50 -10.37
N LYS A 84 -1.22 -4.61 -9.65
CA LYS A 84 -0.71 -5.90 -10.13
C LYS A 84 -1.74 -6.73 -10.90
N SER A 85 -3.02 -6.37 -10.86
CA SER A 85 -4.08 -7.10 -11.57
C SER A 85 -3.87 -7.13 -13.09
N ASP A 86 -4.28 -8.24 -13.70
CA ASP A 86 -4.32 -8.40 -15.17
C ASP A 86 -5.51 -7.66 -15.81
N GLU A 87 -6.48 -7.20 -15.00
CA GLU A 87 -7.57 -6.33 -15.46
C GLU A 87 -7.09 -4.90 -15.77
N VAL A 88 -5.96 -4.49 -15.20
CA VAL A 88 -5.36 -3.18 -15.45
C VAL A 88 -4.58 -3.20 -16.76
N ALA A 89 -4.97 -2.31 -17.67
CA ALA A 89 -4.23 -2.13 -18.92
C ALA A 89 -2.79 -1.67 -18.65
N GLU A 90 -1.83 -2.14 -19.44
CA GLU A 90 -0.40 -1.82 -19.24
C GLU A 90 -0.13 -0.31 -19.17
N ARG A 91 -0.81 0.48 -20.01
CA ARG A 91 -0.73 1.95 -20.02
C ARG A 91 -1.15 2.61 -18.70
N ASP A 92 -1.90 1.91 -17.86
CA ASP A 92 -2.45 2.41 -16.59
C ASP A 92 -1.66 1.91 -15.37
N ARG A 93 -0.67 1.03 -15.55
CA ARG A 93 0.11 0.47 -14.42
C ARG A 93 0.89 1.54 -13.66
N ASP A 94 1.51 2.48 -14.37
CA ASP A 94 2.27 3.56 -13.73
C ASP A 94 1.35 4.50 -12.95
N PHE A 95 0.14 4.77 -13.44
CA PHE A 95 -0.88 5.50 -12.69
C PHE A 95 -1.19 4.80 -11.36
N TRP A 96 -1.59 3.52 -11.41
CA TRP A 96 -1.94 2.78 -10.21
C TRP A 96 -0.77 2.63 -9.23
N LYS A 97 0.45 2.45 -9.74
CA LYS A 97 1.67 2.49 -8.91
C LYS A 97 1.82 3.82 -8.17
N GLY A 98 1.49 4.94 -8.82
CA GLY A 98 1.45 6.26 -8.19
C GLY A 98 0.43 6.31 -7.05
N VAL A 99 -0.82 5.88 -7.30
CA VAL A 99 -1.88 5.83 -6.28
C VAL A 99 -1.50 4.93 -5.09
N THR A 100 -0.95 3.73 -5.35
CA THR A 100 -0.42 2.84 -4.31
C THR A 100 0.67 3.52 -3.49
N GLN A 101 1.57 4.27 -4.13
CA GLN A 101 2.65 4.99 -3.44
C GLN A 101 2.16 6.12 -2.54
N VAL A 102 1.03 6.75 -2.84
CA VAL A 102 0.43 7.72 -1.92
C VAL A 102 0.04 7.04 -0.62
N ALA A 103 -0.71 5.92 -0.68
CA ALA A 103 -1.11 5.18 0.51
C ALA A 103 0.08 4.68 1.33
N VAL A 104 1.06 4.01 0.71
CA VAL A 104 2.24 3.56 1.47
C VAL A 104 3.12 4.73 1.95
N GLY A 105 3.13 5.87 1.25
CA GLY A 105 3.76 7.10 1.70
C GLY A 105 3.15 7.63 3.00
N CYS A 106 1.82 7.71 3.08
CA CYS A 106 1.11 8.06 4.32
C CYS A 106 1.33 7.04 5.43
N CYS A 107 1.36 5.74 5.10
CA CYS A 107 1.72 4.67 6.06
C CYS A 107 3.13 4.85 6.66
N HIS A 108 4.10 5.24 5.84
CA HIS A 108 5.44 5.59 6.32
C HIS A 108 5.42 6.82 7.23
N ALA A 109 4.59 7.82 6.91
CA ALA A 109 4.42 9.00 7.75
C ALA A 109 3.85 8.63 9.13
N GLN A 110 2.81 7.80 9.19
CA GLN A 110 2.25 7.31 10.47
C GLN A 110 3.27 6.54 11.33
N ARG A 111 4.23 5.86 10.68
CA ARG A 111 5.23 5.02 11.35
C ARG A 111 6.50 5.77 11.78
N GLY A 112 6.55 7.10 11.60
CA GLY A 112 7.73 7.89 11.96
C GLY A 112 8.91 7.70 11.00
N ASN A 113 8.64 7.40 9.71
CA ASN A 113 9.68 7.27 8.70
C ASN A 113 9.64 8.44 7.71
N ASP A 114 10.29 9.54 8.11
CA ASP A 114 10.34 10.81 7.38
C ASP A 114 10.83 10.64 5.94
N ASP A 115 12.05 10.10 5.79
CA ASP A 115 12.71 9.95 4.50
C ASP A 115 11.91 9.04 3.55
N GLY A 116 11.37 7.94 4.08
CA GLY A 116 10.55 7.00 3.34
C GLY A 116 9.24 7.62 2.88
N ALA A 117 8.55 8.34 3.77
CA ALA A 117 7.30 9.02 3.47
C ALA A 117 7.48 10.07 2.37
N VAL A 118 8.39 11.02 2.57
CA VAL A 118 8.66 12.11 1.62
C VAL A 118 9.02 11.57 0.24
N ARG A 119 9.96 10.60 0.19
CA ARG A 119 10.42 10.01 -1.06
C ARG A 119 9.30 9.30 -1.83
N LEU A 120 8.41 8.58 -1.16
CA LEU A 120 7.31 7.87 -1.80
C LEU A 120 6.24 8.84 -2.29
N LEU A 121 5.84 9.81 -1.46
CA LEU A 121 4.83 10.80 -1.79
C LEU A 121 5.25 11.67 -3.00
N GLU A 122 6.50 12.14 -3.03
CA GLU A 122 7.01 12.91 -4.18
C GLU A 122 7.20 12.08 -5.45
N ARG A 123 7.41 10.77 -5.31
CA ARG A 123 7.50 9.88 -6.46
C ARG A 123 6.12 9.55 -7.02
N ALA A 124 5.13 9.38 -6.15
CA ALA A 124 3.75 9.13 -6.53
C ALA A 124 3.22 10.20 -7.48
N THR A 125 3.53 11.48 -7.21
CA THR A 125 3.09 12.58 -8.09
C THR A 125 3.67 12.50 -9.49
N ARG A 126 4.94 12.06 -9.64
CA ARG A 126 5.60 11.88 -10.94
C ARG A 126 4.97 10.75 -11.74
N TYR A 127 4.52 9.70 -11.06
CA TYR A 127 3.78 8.60 -11.69
C TYR A 127 2.40 9.04 -12.17
N MET A 128 1.70 9.91 -11.44
CA MET A 128 0.37 10.38 -11.82
C MET A 128 0.39 11.55 -12.83
N ALA A 129 1.48 12.33 -12.89
CA ALA A 129 1.58 13.53 -13.73
C ALA A 129 1.27 13.35 -15.24
N PRO A 130 1.59 12.22 -15.90
CA PRO A 130 1.28 12.02 -17.32
C PRO A 130 -0.21 11.79 -17.61
N TYR A 131 -1.04 11.55 -16.59
CA TYR A 131 -2.43 11.13 -16.73
C TYR A 131 -3.39 12.32 -16.58
N PRO A 132 -4.64 12.23 -17.09
CA PRO A 132 -5.64 13.27 -16.91
C PRO A 132 -5.90 13.59 -15.43
N PRO A 133 -6.29 14.85 -15.10
CA PRO A 133 -6.60 15.26 -13.72
C PRO A 133 -7.67 14.43 -13.00
N ARG A 134 -8.51 13.75 -13.78
CA ARG A 134 -9.54 12.81 -13.32
C ARG A 134 -9.32 11.50 -14.09
N TYR A 135 -8.98 10.43 -13.39
CA TYR A 135 -8.61 9.17 -14.03
C TYR A 135 -8.97 7.98 -13.15
N HIS A 136 -9.61 6.96 -13.73
CA HIS A 136 -10.05 5.74 -13.02
C HIS A 136 -10.80 6.00 -11.70
N GLY A 137 -11.65 7.03 -11.66
CA GLY A 137 -12.42 7.41 -10.47
C GLY A 137 -11.64 8.20 -9.41
N VAL A 138 -10.34 8.40 -9.61
CA VAL A 138 -9.47 9.22 -8.75
C VAL A 138 -9.44 10.66 -9.27
N ALA A 139 -9.57 11.63 -8.37
CA ALA A 139 -9.20 13.02 -8.68
C ALA A 139 -7.67 13.15 -8.58
N ALA A 140 -6.98 12.72 -9.64
CA ALA A 140 -5.53 12.52 -9.66
C ALA A 140 -4.71 13.78 -9.32
N SER A 141 -5.12 14.95 -9.79
CA SER A 141 -4.45 16.21 -9.43
C SER A 141 -4.61 16.54 -7.95
N ASP A 142 -5.79 16.29 -7.39
CA ASP A 142 -6.05 16.55 -5.97
C ASP A 142 -5.32 15.53 -5.09
N LEU A 143 -5.27 14.25 -5.50
CA LEU A 143 -4.48 13.23 -4.80
C LEU A 143 -2.98 13.55 -4.84
N ALA A 144 -2.46 14.08 -5.96
CA ALA A 144 -1.09 14.57 -6.03
C ALA A 144 -0.85 15.77 -5.10
N ALA A 145 -1.81 16.67 -4.97
CA ALA A 145 -1.74 17.79 -4.03
C ALA A 145 -1.74 17.31 -2.57
N VAL A 146 -2.58 16.33 -2.23
CA VAL A 146 -2.57 15.65 -0.92
C VAL A 146 -1.19 15.06 -0.63
N ALA A 147 -0.61 14.33 -1.59
CA ALA A 147 0.70 13.72 -1.41
C ALA A 147 1.80 14.77 -1.11
N LEU A 148 1.81 15.90 -1.83
CA LEU A 148 2.77 16.98 -1.58
C LEU A 148 2.53 17.68 -0.25
N ALA A 149 1.27 17.89 0.15
CA ALA A 149 0.92 18.51 1.41
C ALA A 149 1.38 17.65 2.61
N VAL A 150 1.15 16.33 2.56
CA VAL A 150 1.63 15.41 3.59
C VAL A 150 3.15 15.36 3.62
N ALA A 151 3.82 15.32 2.46
CA ALA A 151 5.28 15.35 2.40
C ALA A 151 5.87 16.64 3.03
N GLU A 152 5.20 17.77 2.84
CA GLU A 152 5.62 19.04 3.44
C GLU A 152 5.38 19.09 4.95
N GLN A 153 4.26 18.56 5.43
CA GLN A 153 4.02 18.39 6.86
C GLN A 153 5.13 17.54 7.50
N VAL A 154 5.44 16.37 6.90
CA VAL A 154 6.53 15.50 7.37
C VAL A 154 7.86 16.25 7.44
N ARG A 155 8.22 17.04 6.42
CA ARG A 155 9.45 17.85 6.45
C ARG A 155 9.47 18.89 7.57
N THR A 156 8.32 19.45 7.90
CA THR A 156 8.20 20.55 8.85
C THR A 156 8.13 20.07 10.29
N THR A 157 7.40 18.99 10.55
CA THR A 157 7.06 18.53 11.90
C THR A 157 7.61 17.15 12.24
N GLY A 158 8.19 16.45 11.28
CA GLY A 158 8.54 15.04 11.37
C GLY A 158 7.34 14.13 11.07
N ALA A 159 7.62 12.87 10.71
CA ALA A 159 6.59 11.86 10.50
C ALA A 159 5.94 11.48 11.84
N SER A 160 4.60 11.46 11.87
CA SER A 160 3.80 11.16 13.06
C SER A 160 2.46 10.55 12.65
N PRO A 161 1.84 9.72 13.51
CA PRO A 161 0.44 9.33 13.31
C PRO A 161 -0.55 10.47 13.50
N ASP A 162 -0.14 11.60 14.10
CA ASP A 162 -1.01 12.74 14.41
C ASP A 162 -0.97 13.85 13.33
N LEU A 163 -0.40 13.56 12.16
CA LEU A 163 -0.43 14.50 11.02
C LEU A 163 -1.86 14.66 10.48
N ASP A 164 -2.11 15.78 9.82
CA ASP A 164 -3.37 15.94 9.08
C ASP A 164 -3.29 15.16 7.77
N PHE A 165 -4.05 14.08 7.67
CA PHE A 165 -4.18 13.28 6.47
C PHE A 165 -5.52 13.56 5.79
N PRO A 166 -5.56 14.33 4.70
CA PRO A 166 -6.79 14.57 3.96
C PRO A 166 -7.40 13.25 3.44
N PRO A 167 -8.75 13.17 3.35
CA PRO A 167 -9.41 11.99 2.78
C PRO A 167 -9.05 11.81 1.32
N PHE A 168 -9.29 10.61 0.78
CA PHE A 168 -8.93 10.28 -0.59
C PHE A 168 -9.78 11.06 -1.60
N PRO A 169 -9.17 11.85 -2.49
CA PRO A 169 -9.90 12.64 -3.49
C PRO A 169 -10.52 11.77 -4.60
N ARG A 170 -11.84 11.86 -4.76
CA ARG A 170 -12.64 11.11 -5.72
C ARG A 170 -13.26 12.03 -6.77
N VAL A 171 -13.53 11.49 -7.95
CA VAL A 171 -14.35 12.18 -8.96
C VAL A 171 -15.82 12.08 -8.53
N THR A 172 -16.47 13.23 -8.30
CA THR A 172 -17.91 13.33 -8.03
C THR A 172 -18.75 13.10 -9.27
#